data_AF-A0A815Q182-F1
#
_entry.id   AF-A0A815Q182-F1
#
_cell.length_a   1.000
_cell.length_b   1.000
_cell.length_c   1.000
_cell.angle_alpha   90.00
_cell.angle_beta   90.00
_cell.angle_gamma   90.00
#
_symmetry.space_group_name_H-M   'P 1'
#
loop_
_entity.id
_entity.type
_entity.pdbx_description
1 polymer ?
#
loop_
_entity_poly.entity_id
_entity_poly.type
_entity_poly.pdbx_seq_one_letter_code
_entity_poly.pdbx_strand_id
1 'polypeptide(L)'
;MKRSYGYNISKEDLIKEYRLFYSNIIVEQNKITNFNDNYASNEAIKWYTQDSFLYRLSNKAFRTENFDMVYKLRLFITDLENQIEFLYSKLIDGLPLAIRVYRGQNLHINELQILSKSIGKHISFNSFLNRELAIVFADEGRTINEAVLFEMTID
;
A
#
# COMPACT_ATOMS: atom_id res chain seq x y z
N MET A 1 -26.66 -9.84 3.46
CA MET A 1 -26.45 -11.30 3.30
C MET A 1 -25.47 -11.70 2.19
N LYS A 2 -25.30 -10.95 1.07
CA LYS A 2 -24.38 -11.33 -0.03
C LYS A 2 -22.87 -11.08 0.18
N ARG A 3 -22.46 -10.23 1.14
CA ARG A 3 -21.03 -9.87 1.34
C ARG A 3 -20.15 -11.03 1.86
N SER A 4 -20.69 -11.95 2.67
CA SER A 4 -19.89 -13.01 3.31
C SER A 4 -19.36 -14.08 2.34
N TYR A 5 -20.18 -14.48 1.35
CA TYR A 5 -19.79 -15.56 0.43
C TYR A 5 -18.70 -15.14 -0.55
N GLY A 6 -18.83 -13.95 -1.15
CA GLY A 6 -17.78 -13.38 -2.00
C GLY A 6 -16.50 -13.04 -1.23
N TYR A 7 -16.62 -12.78 0.08
CA TYR A 7 -15.49 -12.51 0.95
C TYR A 7 -14.60 -13.71 1.19
N ASN A 8 -15.20 -14.83 1.58
CA ASN A 8 -14.45 -16.07 1.81
C ASN A 8 -13.73 -16.55 0.54
N ILE A 9 -14.40 -16.52 -0.62
CA ILE A 9 -13.80 -16.94 -1.90
C ILE A 9 -12.57 -16.09 -2.24
N SER A 10 -12.67 -14.76 -2.15
CA SER A 10 -11.54 -13.89 -2.48
C SER A 10 -10.36 -14.03 -1.51
N LYS A 11 -10.64 -14.26 -0.22
CA LYS A 11 -9.61 -14.45 0.81
C LYS A 11 -8.91 -15.79 0.64
N GLU A 12 -9.66 -16.85 0.32
CA GLU A 12 -9.12 -18.18 0.04
C GLU A 12 -8.24 -18.19 -1.21
N ASP A 13 -8.71 -17.58 -2.31
CA ASP A 13 -7.94 -17.46 -3.55
C ASP A 13 -6.65 -16.67 -3.32
N LEU A 14 -6.75 -15.54 -2.60
CA LEU A 14 -5.62 -14.72 -2.17
C LEU A 14 -4.61 -15.60 -1.42
N ILE A 15 -5.02 -16.24 -0.31
CA ILE A 15 -4.15 -17.06 0.53
C ILE A 15 -3.47 -18.17 -0.28
N LYS A 16 -4.23 -18.89 -1.11
CA LYS A 16 -3.71 -19.99 -1.92
C LYS A 16 -2.59 -19.52 -2.84
N GLU A 17 -2.78 -18.39 -3.51
CA GLU A 17 -1.78 -17.82 -4.42
C GLU A 17 -0.51 -17.39 -3.69
N TYR A 18 -0.60 -16.80 -2.48
CA TYR A 18 0.62 -16.45 -1.72
C TYR A 18 1.33 -17.64 -1.15
N ARG A 19 0.60 -18.68 -0.74
CA ARG A 19 1.25 -19.91 -0.30
C ARG A 19 2.07 -20.52 -1.43
N LEU A 20 1.60 -20.42 -2.68
CA LEU A 20 2.37 -20.85 -3.86
C LEU A 20 3.59 -19.93 -4.10
N PHE A 21 3.40 -18.62 -4.09
CA PHE A 21 4.47 -17.64 -4.34
C PHE A 21 5.60 -17.73 -3.30
N TYR A 22 5.26 -17.93 -2.02
CA TYR A 22 6.20 -18.03 -0.90
C TYR A 22 6.41 -19.47 -0.42
N SER A 23 6.19 -20.46 -1.27
CA SER A 23 6.23 -21.89 -0.91
C SER A 23 7.50 -22.32 -0.16
N ASN A 24 8.64 -21.69 -0.47
CA ASN A 24 9.94 -22.00 0.13
C ASN A 24 10.35 -21.05 1.27
N ILE A 25 9.52 -20.08 1.68
CA ILE A 25 9.85 -19.10 2.71
C ILE A 25 8.97 -19.33 3.94
N ILE A 26 9.47 -20.10 4.91
CA ILE A 26 8.74 -20.51 6.12
C ILE A 26 8.18 -19.31 6.90
N VAL A 27 8.98 -18.24 7.02
CA VAL A 27 8.56 -17.01 7.72
C VAL A 27 7.33 -16.40 7.07
N GLU A 28 7.26 -16.36 5.75
CA GLU A 28 6.12 -15.81 5.01
C GLU A 28 4.92 -16.75 5.09
N GLN A 29 5.12 -18.08 5.08
CA GLN A 29 4.04 -19.05 5.32
C GLN A 29 3.39 -18.85 6.69
N ASN A 30 4.19 -18.59 7.73
CA ASN A 30 3.69 -18.31 9.07
C ASN A 30 2.90 -16.99 9.12
N LYS A 31 3.39 -15.94 8.45
CA LYS A 31 2.66 -14.66 8.33
C LYS A 31 1.33 -14.83 7.60
N ILE A 32 1.28 -15.66 6.55
CA ILE A 32 0.05 -15.97 5.80
C ILE A 32 -0.95 -16.75 6.67
N THR A 33 -0.48 -17.74 7.44
CA THR A 33 -1.33 -18.47 8.41
C THR A 33 -1.89 -17.52 9.46
N ASN A 34 -1.03 -16.68 10.06
CA ASN A 34 -1.46 -15.70 11.05
C ASN A 34 -2.52 -14.73 10.50
N PHE A 35 -2.35 -14.26 9.26
CA PHE A 35 -3.36 -13.45 8.58
C PHE A 35 -4.66 -14.22 8.37
N ASN A 36 -4.59 -15.47 7.91
CA ASN A 36 -5.78 -16.29 7.69
C ASN A 36 -6.62 -16.39 8.96
N ASP A 37 -5.97 -16.66 10.09
CA ASP A 37 -6.63 -17.03 11.34
C ASP A 37 -7.08 -15.81 12.14
N ASN A 38 -6.35 -14.70 12.07
CA ASN A 38 -6.54 -13.54 12.95
C ASN A 38 -6.99 -12.26 12.23
N TYR A 39 -7.11 -12.24 10.90
CA TYR A 39 -7.53 -11.03 10.20
C TYR A 39 -9.00 -10.67 10.47
N ALA A 40 -9.21 -9.42 10.89
CA ALA A 40 -10.50 -8.76 10.95
C ALA A 40 -10.47 -7.48 10.12
N SER A 41 -11.59 -7.14 9.47
CA SER A 41 -11.68 -5.98 8.55
C SER A 41 -11.39 -4.64 9.23
N ASN A 42 -11.69 -4.50 10.52
CA ASN A 42 -11.37 -3.32 11.31
C ASN A 42 -9.89 -3.25 11.77
N GLU A 43 -9.05 -4.19 11.37
CA GLU A 43 -7.60 -4.18 11.60
C GLU A 43 -6.80 -4.04 10.28
N ALA A 44 -7.44 -3.78 9.13
CA ALA A 44 -6.78 -3.71 7.83
C ALA A 44 -5.51 -2.83 7.79
N ILE A 45 -5.54 -1.64 8.40
CA ILE A 45 -4.39 -0.73 8.51
C ILE A 45 -3.22 -1.39 9.23
N LYS A 46 -3.47 -2.06 10.38
CA LYS A 46 -2.43 -2.78 11.13
C LYS A 46 -1.78 -3.85 10.26
N TRP A 47 -2.57 -4.58 9.48
CA TRP A 47 -2.06 -5.58 8.55
C TRP A 47 -1.32 -4.96 7.36
N TYR A 48 -1.70 -3.77 6.92
CA TYR A 48 -1.04 -3.01 5.87
C TYR A 48 0.26 -2.34 6.30
N THR A 49 0.39 -1.90 7.56
CA THR A 49 1.56 -1.15 8.03
C THR A 49 2.62 -2.03 8.69
N GLN A 50 2.25 -3.18 9.26
CA GLN A 50 3.25 -4.14 9.71
C GLN A 50 4.03 -4.74 8.52
N ASP A 51 5.22 -5.30 8.78
CA ASP A 51 5.99 -6.05 7.78
C ASP A 51 5.26 -7.35 7.36
N SER A 52 4.23 -7.20 6.54
CA SER A 52 3.39 -8.27 6.02
C SER A 52 3.57 -8.44 4.52
N PHE A 53 3.21 -9.62 4.03
CA PHE A 53 3.08 -9.87 2.60
C PHE A 53 2.06 -8.91 1.94
N LEU A 54 1.00 -8.50 2.65
CA LEU A 54 -0.04 -7.62 2.12
C LEU A 54 0.52 -6.24 1.74
N TYR A 55 1.36 -5.64 2.59
CA TYR A 55 1.99 -4.36 2.28
C TYR A 55 2.76 -4.42 0.96
N ARG A 56 3.70 -5.36 0.87
CA ARG A 56 4.59 -5.51 -0.31
C ARG A 56 3.79 -5.73 -1.58
N LEU A 57 2.71 -6.47 -1.44
CA LEU A 57 1.97 -6.98 -2.55
C LEU A 57 0.94 -5.99 -3.09
N SER A 58 0.18 -5.34 -2.22
CA SER A 58 -0.69 -4.25 -2.63
C SER A 58 0.14 -3.18 -3.35
N ASN A 59 1.28 -2.80 -2.79
CA ASN A 59 2.15 -1.82 -3.44
C ASN A 59 2.76 -2.33 -4.75
N LYS A 60 3.13 -3.62 -4.85
CA LYS A 60 3.58 -4.19 -6.12
C LYS A 60 2.47 -4.18 -7.17
N ALA A 61 1.27 -4.64 -6.81
CA ALA A 61 0.12 -4.71 -7.70
C ALA A 61 -0.24 -3.34 -8.28
N PHE A 62 -0.26 -2.30 -7.43
CA PHE A 62 -0.50 -0.93 -7.89
C PHE A 62 0.64 -0.39 -8.75
N ARG A 63 1.91 -0.61 -8.35
CA ARG A 63 3.09 -0.15 -9.12
C ARG A 63 3.20 -0.78 -10.50
N THR A 64 2.77 -2.04 -10.65
CA THR A 64 2.83 -2.75 -11.94
C THR A 64 1.51 -2.75 -12.69
N GLU A 65 0.50 -1.99 -12.22
CA GLU A 65 -0.85 -1.96 -12.80
C GLU A 65 -1.43 -3.36 -13.03
N ASN A 66 -1.13 -4.31 -12.12
CA ASN A 66 -1.57 -5.68 -12.26
C ASN A 66 -3.03 -5.79 -11.79
N PHE A 67 -3.95 -5.56 -12.72
CA PHE A 67 -5.38 -5.55 -12.45
C PHE A 67 -5.91 -6.87 -11.88
N ASP A 68 -5.39 -8.01 -12.34
CA ASP A 68 -5.77 -9.33 -11.78
C ASP A 68 -5.42 -9.40 -10.30
N MET A 69 -4.27 -8.86 -9.92
CA MET A 69 -3.83 -8.84 -8.54
C MET A 69 -4.61 -7.85 -7.68
N VAL A 70 -4.88 -6.66 -8.22
CA VAL A 70 -5.75 -5.68 -7.56
C VAL A 70 -7.14 -6.28 -7.33
N TYR A 71 -7.67 -7.02 -8.31
CA TYR A 71 -8.96 -7.70 -8.17
C TYR A 71 -8.91 -8.77 -7.07
N LYS A 72 -7.85 -9.56 -6.94
CA LYS A 72 -7.71 -10.53 -5.85
C LYS A 72 -7.61 -9.87 -4.48
N LEU A 73 -6.95 -8.70 -4.43
CA LEU A 73 -6.81 -7.88 -3.22
C LEU A 73 -8.04 -7.02 -2.90
N ARG A 74 -9.04 -6.97 -3.78
CA ARG A 74 -10.15 -6.01 -3.73
C ARG A 74 -10.79 -5.87 -2.35
N LEU A 75 -10.98 -6.96 -1.62
CA LEU A 75 -11.64 -6.89 -0.32
C LEU A 75 -10.74 -6.36 0.79
N PHE A 76 -9.46 -6.73 0.77
CA PHE A 76 -8.49 -6.14 1.68
C PHE A 76 -8.33 -4.64 1.39
N ILE A 77 -8.32 -4.24 0.11
CA ILE A 77 -8.27 -2.83 -0.30
C ILE A 77 -9.52 -2.09 0.19
N THR A 78 -10.72 -2.66 -0.01
CA THR A 78 -11.97 -2.07 0.50
C THR A 78 -11.97 -1.93 2.03
N ASP A 79 -11.51 -2.95 2.76
CA ASP A 79 -11.40 -2.86 4.22
C ASP A 79 -10.41 -1.78 4.66
N LEU A 80 -9.27 -1.67 3.96
CA LEU A 80 -8.24 -0.67 4.19
C LEU A 80 -8.77 0.75 3.95
N GLU A 81 -9.46 0.98 2.82
CA GLU A 81 -10.10 2.26 2.49
C GLU A 81 -11.14 2.64 3.55
N ASN A 82 -12.06 1.73 3.89
CA ASN A 82 -13.08 1.99 4.91
C ASN A 82 -12.46 2.35 6.26
N GLN A 83 -11.36 1.69 6.65
CA GLN A 83 -10.70 1.99 7.92
C GLN A 83 -9.99 3.35 7.88
N ILE A 84 -9.34 3.70 6.76
CA ILE A 84 -8.73 5.03 6.56
C ILE A 84 -9.79 6.13 6.65
N GLU A 85 -10.91 5.98 5.93
CA GLU A 85 -12.02 6.92 5.97
C GLU A 85 -12.60 7.08 7.38
N PHE A 86 -12.78 5.95 8.08
CA PHE A 86 -13.26 5.97 9.46
C PHE A 86 -12.31 6.75 10.37
N LEU A 87 -11.01 6.47 10.33
CA LEU A 87 -10.03 7.18 11.16
C LEU A 87 -9.94 8.66 10.77
N TYR A 88 -9.95 8.97 9.48
CA TYR A 88 -9.95 10.34 8.99
C TYR A 88 -11.16 11.13 9.51
N SER A 89 -12.36 10.53 9.47
CA SER A 89 -13.59 11.14 10.00
C SER A 89 -13.51 11.45 11.50
N LYS A 90 -12.69 10.71 12.26
CA LYS A 90 -12.47 10.92 13.70
C LYS A 90 -11.42 11.97 13.99
N LEU A 91 -10.52 12.23 13.04
CA LEU A 91 -9.42 13.17 13.20
C LEU A 91 -9.75 14.55 12.62
N ILE A 92 -10.64 14.63 11.63
CA ILE A 92 -10.86 15.86 10.85
C ILE A 92 -11.25 17.07 11.70
N ASP A 93 -12.06 16.88 12.75
CA ASP A 93 -12.50 17.97 13.64
C ASP A 93 -11.36 18.57 14.49
N GLY A 94 -10.22 17.86 14.61
CA GLY A 94 -9.04 18.28 15.38
C GLY A 94 -7.79 18.50 14.55
N LEU A 95 -7.85 18.29 13.23
CA LEU A 95 -6.71 18.47 12.34
C LEU A 95 -6.55 19.94 11.93
N PRO A 96 -5.32 20.43 11.74
CA PRO A 96 -5.11 21.74 11.13
C PRO A 96 -5.75 21.79 9.75
N LEU A 97 -6.14 23.00 9.31
CA LEU A 97 -6.68 23.28 7.97
C LEU A 97 -5.79 22.74 6.83
N ALA A 98 -4.51 22.53 7.11
CA ALA A 98 -3.56 21.97 6.18
C ALA A 98 -2.57 21.06 6.92
N ILE A 99 -2.41 19.83 6.45
CA ILE A 99 -1.48 18.85 7.03
C ILE A 99 -0.31 18.68 6.08
N ARG A 100 0.90 18.94 6.59
CA ARG A 100 2.12 18.66 5.85
C ARG A 100 2.52 17.20 6.02
N VAL A 101 2.67 16.51 4.90
CA VAL A 101 3.09 15.11 4.84
C VAL A 101 4.29 14.95 3.93
N TYR A 102 5.03 13.86 4.12
CA TYR A 102 6.24 13.56 3.36
C TYR A 102 6.17 12.14 2.79
N ARG A 103 6.67 11.95 1.57
CA ARG A 103 6.81 10.65 0.91
C ARG A 103 8.19 10.56 0.27
N GLY A 104 8.93 9.51 0.56
CA GLY A 104 10.19 9.21 -0.15
C GLY A 104 9.98 8.12 -1.19
N GLN A 105 10.69 8.24 -2.31
CA GLN A 105 10.65 7.27 -3.39
C GLN A 105 11.96 7.27 -4.17
N ASN A 106 12.46 6.07 -4.45
CA ASN A 106 13.49 5.87 -5.48
C ASN A 106 12.83 5.93 -6.87
N LEU A 107 13.28 6.88 -7.68
CA LEU A 107 12.77 7.12 -9.04
C LEU A 107 13.85 6.87 -10.07
N HIS A 108 13.49 6.22 -11.17
CA HIS A 108 14.43 6.10 -12.29
C HIS A 108 14.71 7.48 -12.88
N ILE A 109 15.93 7.72 -13.37
CA ILE A 109 16.31 9.04 -13.88
C ILE A 109 15.37 9.58 -14.98
N ASN A 110 14.83 8.68 -15.81
CA ASN A 110 13.83 9.04 -16.82
C ASN A 110 12.50 9.52 -16.20
N GLU A 111 12.05 8.91 -15.12
CA GLU A 111 10.85 9.35 -14.39
C GLU A 111 11.09 10.72 -13.75
N LEU A 112 12.28 10.94 -13.19
CA LEU A 112 12.66 12.23 -12.63
C LEU A 112 12.67 13.34 -13.70
N GLN A 113 13.14 13.04 -14.91
CA GLN A 113 13.10 13.97 -16.04
C GLN A 113 11.66 14.26 -16.52
N ILE A 114 10.75 13.30 -16.42
CA ILE A 114 9.32 13.53 -16.70
C ILE A 114 8.72 14.45 -15.64
N LEU A 115 9.04 14.23 -14.36
CA LEU A 115 8.57 15.08 -13.26
C LEU A 115 9.07 16.52 -13.39
N SER A 116 10.35 16.73 -13.72
CA SER A 116 10.90 18.08 -13.90
C SER A 116 10.23 18.85 -15.04
N LYS A 117 9.74 18.15 -16.08
CA LYS A 117 8.96 18.72 -17.19
C LYS A 117 7.46 18.87 -16.89
N SER A 118 7.03 18.46 -15.69
CA SER A 118 5.62 18.44 -15.27
C SER A 118 5.30 19.47 -14.20
N ILE A 119 6.16 20.48 -14.00
CA ILE A 119 5.91 21.60 -13.09
C ILE A 119 4.62 22.31 -13.49
N GLY A 120 3.74 22.54 -12.51
CA GLY A 120 2.42 23.13 -12.71
C GLY A 120 1.35 22.17 -13.26
N LYS A 121 1.65 20.86 -13.37
CA LYS A 121 0.71 19.83 -13.80
C LYS A 121 0.34 18.88 -12.65
N HIS A 122 -0.70 18.08 -12.87
CA HIS A 122 -1.10 17.02 -11.93
C HIS A 122 -0.18 15.81 -12.02
N ILE A 123 0.03 15.17 -10.87
CA ILE A 123 0.80 13.93 -10.71
C ILE A 123 -0.12 12.90 -10.06
N SER A 124 -0.08 11.66 -10.55
CA SER A 124 -0.78 10.53 -9.92
C SER A 124 0.23 9.58 -9.27
N PHE A 125 -0.13 9.04 -8.11
CA PHE A 125 0.65 8.03 -7.41
C PHE A 125 -0.08 6.69 -7.44
N ASN A 126 0.57 5.66 -7.99
CA ASN A 126 0.02 4.31 -8.07
C ASN A 126 0.33 3.49 -6.80
N SER A 127 0.10 4.04 -5.60
CA SER A 127 0.28 3.34 -4.32
C SER A 127 -0.23 4.19 -3.15
N PHE A 128 -0.63 3.58 -2.04
CA PHE A 128 -0.89 4.31 -0.80
C PHE A 128 0.36 5.03 -0.28
N LEU A 129 0.15 6.11 0.47
CA LEU A 129 1.20 6.92 1.08
C LEU A 129 1.53 6.36 2.47
N ASN A 130 2.79 5.98 2.73
CA ASN A 130 3.28 5.58 4.05
C ASN A 130 4.53 6.39 4.41
N ARG A 131 4.52 7.02 5.59
CA ARG A 131 5.55 7.92 6.11
C ARG A 131 6.86 7.20 6.46
N GLU A 132 6.80 5.99 7.01
CA GLU A 132 7.96 5.31 7.63
C GLU A 132 9.08 4.98 6.64
N LEU A 133 8.76 4.91 5.35
CA LEU A 133 9.71 4.53 4.32
C LEU A 133 10.29 5.72 3.56
N ALA A 134 9.92 6.95 3.93
CA ALA A 134 10.38 8.13 3.21
C ALA A 134 11.90 8.33 3.30
N ILE A 135 12.47 8.08 4.48
CA ILE A 135 13.91 8.20 4.71
C ILE A 135 14.64 6.97 4.16
N VAL A 136 14.09 5.76 4.40
CA VAL A 136 14.69 4.50 3.92
C VAL A 136 14.76 4.45 2.39
N PHE A 137 13.70 4.86 1.69
CA PHE A 137 13.72 4.93 0.23
C PHE A 137 14.57 6.08 -0.31
N ALA A 138 14.91 7.08 0.50
CA ALA A 138 15.82 8.15 0.11
C ALA A 138 17.31 7.79 0.34
N ASP A 139 17.60 6.70 1.06
CA ASP A 139 18.98 6.32 1.42
C ASP A 139 19.53 5.17 0.54
N GLU A 140 18.65 4.41 -0.13
CA GLU A 140 19.04 3.30 -1.03
C GLU A 140 19.24 3.71 -2.51
N GLY A 141 19.86 4.88 -2.76
CA GLY A 141 20.20 5.31 -4.12
C GLY A 141 21.06 4.26 -4.83
N ARG A 142 20.58 3.71 -5.96
CA ARG A 142 21.37 2.87 -6.88
C ARG A 142 21.75 3.71 -8.09
N THR A 143 22.84 3.42 -8.79
CA THR A 143 23.42 4.24 -9.88
C THR A 143 22.47 4.73 -10.99
N ILE A 144 21.28 4.15 -11.15
CA ILE A 144 20.25 4.55 -12.14
C ILE A 144 18.98 5.20 -11.52
N ASN A 145 18.87 5.17 -10.19
CA ASN A 145 17.71 5.65 -9.44
C ASN A 145 18.12 6.75 -8.47
N GLU A 146 17.37 7.84 -8.48
CA GLU A 146 17.54 8.96 -7.58
C GLU A 146 16.57 8.85 -6.40
N ALA A 147 17.09 9.15 -5.22
CA ALA A 147 16.33 9.29 -4.00
C ALA A 147 15.56 10.62 -3.99
N VAL A 148 14.23 10.58 -3.97
CA VAL A 148 13.39 11.78 -4.02
C VAL A 148 12.48 11.84 -2.81
N LEU A 149 12.47 12.99 -2.14
CA LEU A 149 11.53 13.32 -1.07
C LEU A 149 10.47 14.30 -1.59
N PHE A 150 9.22 13.87 -1.59
CA PHE A 150 8.05 14.70 -1.83
C PHE A 150 7.57 15.30 -0.52
N GLU A 151 7.40 16.62 -0.51
CA GLU A 151 6.65 17.35 0.51
C GLU A 151 5.27 17.69 -0.08
N MET A 152 4.20 17.31 0.62
CA MET A 152 2.83 17.51 0.17
C MET A 152 2.02 18.17 1.28
N THR A 153 1.04 18.98 0.89
CA THR A 153 0.03 19.54 1.77
C THR A 153 -1.30 18.88 1.44
N ILE A 154 -2.00 18.43 2.48
CA ILE A 154 -3.38 17.92 2.38
C ILE A 154 -4.28 18.99 3.00
N ASP A 155 -5.22 19.47 2.19
CA ASP A 155 -6.17 20.55 2.51
C ASP A 155 -7.57 19.97 2.85
#